data_AF-A0A380N0P8-F1
#
_entry.id   AF-A0A380N0P8-F1
#
_cell.length_a   1.000
_cell.length_b   1.000
_cell.length_c   1.000
_cell.angle_alpha   90.00
_cell.angle_beta   90.00
_cell.angle_gamma   90.00
#
_symmetry.space_group_name_H-M   'P 1'
#
loop_
_entity.id
_entity.type
_entity.pdbx_description
1 polymer ?
#
loop_
_entity_poly.entity_id
_entity_poly.type
_entity_poly.pdbx_seq_one_letter_code
_entity_poly.pdbx_strand_id
1 'polypeptide(L)'
;MSTKSKKNDNPLENYETHIAQLEHIISALEQGELSLDQALTEYEQGIKLIRSCQQALDSAEQKVRLLTQANSEEERLLPYQENDPPKTSARRQADSDDDIPF
;
A
#
# COMPACT_ATOMS: atom_id res chain seq x y z
N MET A 1 -20.23 0.75 34.33
CA MET A 1 -19.70 0.09 33.11
C MET A 1 -20.23 0.88 31.92
N SER A 2 -19.41 1.69 31.26
CA SER A 2 -19.83 2.45 30.07
C SER A 2 -18.79 2.22 28.97
N THR A 3 -19.20 1.47 27.95
CA THR A 3 -18.41 1.12 26.78
C THR A 3 -18.12 2.38 25.97
N LYS A 4 -16.87 2.84 26.02
CA LYS A 4 -16.38 3.97 25.24
C LYS A 4 -16.25 3.52 23.78
N SER A 5 -17.14 4.04 22.93
CA SER A 5 -17.13 3.84 21.48
C SER A 5 -15.75 4.17 20.93
N LYS A 6 -15.06 3.19 20.33
CA LYS A 6 -13.85 3.42 19.56
C LYS A 6 -14.23 4.36 18.41
N LYS A 7 -13.72 5.58 18.45
CA LYS A 7 -13.78 6.51 17.32
C LYS A 7 -13.04 5.82 16.17
N ASN A 8 -13.73 5.50 15.09
CA ASN A 8 -13.15 4.80 13.95
C ASN A 8 -12.19 5.75 13.23
N ASP A 9 -10.93 5.76 13.66
CA ASP A 9 -9.83 6.50 13.01
C ASP A 9 -9.34 5.74 11.75
N ASN A 10 -10.23 5.05 11.02
CA ASN A 10 -9.88 4.35 9.79
C ASN A 10 -10.10 5.29 8.59
N PRO A 11 -9.03 5.69 7.86
CA PRO A 11 -9.14 6.61 6.72
C PRO A 11 -10.12 6.15 5.64
N LEU A 12 -10.26 4.83 5.44
CA LEU A 12 -11.20 4.24 4.49
C LEU A 12 -12.65 4.41 4.93
N GLU A 13 -12.95 4.18 6.21
CA GLU A 13 -14.31 4.32 6.72
C GLU A 13 -14.77 5.79 6.73
N ASN A 14 -13.83 6.71 6.98
CA ASN A 14 -14.07 8.14 6.83
C ASN A 14 -14.31 8.53 5.37
N TYR A 15 -13.59 7.93 4.42
CA TYR A 15 -13.79 8.19 2.98
C TYR A 15 -15.20 7.78 2.52
N GLU A 16 -15.61 6.54 2.81
CA GLU A 16 -16.95 6.03 2.45
C GLU A 16 -18.05 6.91 3.07
N THR A 17 -17.87 7.30 4.33
CA THR A 17 -18.81 8.18 5.03
C THR A 17 -18.90 9.56 4.36
N HIS A 18 -17.76 10.16 4.00
CA HIS A 18 -17.73 11.45 3.33
C HIS A 18 -18.35 11.42 1.93
N ILE A 19 -18.14 10.33 1.18
CA ILE A 19 -18.78 10.14 -0.13
C ILE A 19 -20.29 10.03 0.00
N ALA A 20 -20.80 9.22 0.93
CA ALA A 20 -22.24 9.11 1.16
C ALA A 20 -22.87 10.45 1.56
N GLN A 21 -22.18 11.25 2.39
CA GLN A 21 -22.64 12.60 2.73
C GLN A 21 -22.63 13.53 1.51
N LEU A 22 -21.60 13.46 0.66
CA LEU A 22 -21.52 14.27 -0.55
C LEU A 22 -22.64 13.95 -1.53
N GLU A 23 -22.98 12.67 -1.72
CA GLU A 23 -24.12 12.24 -2.55
C GLU A 23 -25.44 12.80 -2.03
N HIS A 24 -25.63 12.81 -0.70
CA HIS A 24 -26.81 13.40 -0.08
C HIS A 24 -26.92 14.90 -0.35
N ILE A 25 -25.80 15.62 -0.21
CA ILE A 25 -25.71 17.06 -0.50
C ILE A 25 -26.07 17.33 -1.97
N ILE A 26 -25.50 16.57 -2.90
CA ILE A 26 -25.79 16.71 -4.34
C ILE A 26 -27.28 16.48 -4.59
N SER A 27 -27.84 15.41 -4.04
CA SER A 27 -29.27 15.13 -4.18
C SER A 27 -30.14 16.27 -3.63
N ALA A 28 -29.77 16.87 -2.50
CA ALA A 28 -30.53 17.98 -1.91
C ALA A 28 -30.45 19.26 -2.77
N LEU A 29 -29.27 19.55 -3.34
CA LEU A 29 -29.06 20.67 -4.26
C LEU A 29 -29.84 20.48 -5.58
N GLU A 30 -29.90 19.26 -6.11
CA GLU A 30 -30.61 18.94 -7.36
C GLU A 30 -32.14 18.97 -7.22
N GLN A 31 -32.67 18.70 -6.02
CA GLN A 31 -34.11 18.78 -5.73
C GLN A 31 -34.64 20.22 -5.82
N GLY A 32 -33.79 21.23 -5.58
CA GLY A 32 -34.16 22.64 -5.72
C GLY A 32 -35.14 23.17 -4.67
N GLU A 33 -35.38 22.43 -3.59
CA GLU A 33 -36.26 22.85 -2.47
C GLU A 33 -35.55 23.74 -1.43
N LEU A 34 -34.22 23.86 -1.53
CA LEU A 34 -33.39 24.65 -0.62
C LEU A 34 -33.52 26.14 -0.91
N SER A 35 -33.60 26.94 0.16
CA SER A 35 -33.39 28.39 0.03
C SER A 35 -31.94 28.69 -0.39
N LEU A 36 -31.68 29.91 -0.90
CA LEU A 36 -30.34 30.31 -1.32
C LEU A 36 -29.28 30.14 -0.22
N ASP A 37 -29.60 30.54 1.02
CA ASP A 37 -28.68 30.45 2.16
C ASP A 37 -28.37 28.98 2.53
N GLN A 38 -29.38 28.12 2.48
CA GLN A 38 -29.21 26.69 2.68
C GLN A 38 -28.39 26.06 1.56
N ALA A 39 -28.68 26.39 0.30
CA ALA A 39 -27.92 25.88 -0.84
C ALA A 39 -26.44 26.28 -0.79
N LEU A 40 -26.13 27.51 -0.36
CA LEU A 40 -24.75 27.96 -0.13
C LEU A 40 -24.09 27.17 1.00
N THR A 41 -24.81 26.93 2.10
CA THR A 41 -24.31 26.13 3.22
C THR A 41 -24.00 24.69 2.78
N GLU A 42 -24.92 24.04 2.09
CA GLU A 42 -24.74 22.68 1.56
C GLU A 42 -23.57 22.61 0.57
N TYR A 43 -23.44 23.62 -0.31
CA TYR A 43 -22.30 23.72 -1.22
C TYR A 43 -20.96 23.83 -0.48
N GLU A 44 -20.86 24.68 0.54
CA GLU A 44 -19.64 24.78 1.36
C GLU A 44 -19.29 23.47 2.05
N GLN A 45 -20.29 22.74 2.56
CA GLN A 45 -20.07 21.42 3.16
C GLN A 45 -19.58 20.42 2.10
N GLY A 46 -20.18 20.40 0.91
CA GLY A 46 -19.73 19.58 -0.20
C GLY A 46 -18.25 19.82 -0.54
N ILE A 47 -17.81 21.08 -0.61
CA ILE A 47 -16.40 21.43 -0.84
C ILE A 47 -15.48 20.90 0.27
N LYS A 48 -15.89 20.97 1.54
CA LYS A 48 -15.12 20.44 2.67
C LYS A 48 -14.97 18.92 2.57
N LEU A 49 -16.06 18.21 2.27
CA LEU A 49 -16.04 16.75 2.10
C LEU A 49 -15.12 16.33 0.96
N ILE A 50 -15.18 16.99 -0.20
CA ILE A 50 -14.30 16.70 -1.34
C ILE A 50 -12.82 16.83 -0.94
N ARG A 51 -12.45 17.89 -0.22
CA ARG A 51 -11.08 18.08 0.27
C ARG A 51 -10.65 16.98 1.23
N SER A 52 -11.53 16.57 2.14
CA SER A 52 -11.25 15.46 3.06
C SER A 52 -11.09 14.13 2.33
N CYS A 53 -11.90 13.87 1.29
CA CYS A 53 -11.75 12.69 0.44
C CYS A 53 -10.40 12.67 -0.28
N GLN A 54 -9.98 13.80 -0.87
CA GLN A 54 -8.67 13.92 -1.52
C GLN A 54 -7.53 13.62 -0.55
N GLN A 55 -7.56 14.20 0.65
CA GLN A 55 -6.56 13.95 1.69
C GLN A 55 -6.48 12.48 2.11
N ALA A 56 -7.63 11.80 2.20
CA ALA A 56 -7.69 10.38 2.52
C ALA A 56 -7.04 9.54 1.41
N LEU A 57 -7.31 9.86 0.14
CA LEU A 57 -6.71 9.19 -1.01
C LEU A 57 -5.19 9.42 -1.08
N ASP A 58 -4.73 10.66 -0.86
CA ASP A 58 -3.30 10.98 -0.84
C ASP A 58 -2.55 10.18 0.25
N SER A 59 -3.16 10.07 1.44
CA SER A 59 -2.61 9.28 2.54
C SER A 59 -2.55 7.79 2.20
N ALA A 60 -3.60 7.26 1.58
CA ALA A 60 -3.64 5.87 1.13
C ALA A 60 -2.58 5.59 0.07
N GLU A 61 -2.43 6.48 -0.91
CA GLU A 61 -1.43 6.36 -1.97
C GLU A 61 0.01 6.42 -1.41
N GLN A 62 0.27 7.32 -0.46
CA GLN A 62 1.55 7.39 0.25
C GLN A 62 1.85 6.07 0.99
N LYS A 63 0.84 5.51 1.67
CA LYS A 63 1.00 4.23 2.37
C LYS A 63 1.32 3.09 1.42
N VAL A 64 0.65 3.03 0.26
CA VAL A 64 0.94 2.05 -0.79
C VAL A 64 2.37 2.21 -1.30
N ARG A 65 2.82 3.43 -1.61
CA ARG A 65 4.20 3.69 -2.05
C ARG A 65 5.24 3.16 -1.06
N LEU A 66 5.07 3.45 0.23
CA LEU A 66 6.00 2.99 1.27
C LEU A 66 6.05 1.47 1.35
N LEU A 67 4.90 0.80 1.29
CA LEU A 67 4.82 -0.67 1.34
C LEU A 67 5.49 -1.31 0.11
N THR A 68 5.29 -0.75 -1.09
CA THR A 68 5.90 -1.25 -2.32
C THR A 68 7.42 -1.04 -2.34
N GLN A 69 7.91 0.10 -1.83
CA GLN A 69 9.34 0.37 -1.71
C GLN A 69 10.03 -0.56 -0.70
N ALA A 70 9.41 -0.79 0.47
CA ALA A 70 9.94 -1.69 1.49
C ALA A 70 10.12 -3.13 0.94
N ASN A 71 9.11 -3.64 0.22
CA ASN A 71 9.18 -4.96 -0.41
C ASN A 71 10.31 -5.05 -1.47
N SER A 72 10.57 -3.94 -2.17
CA SER A 72 11.63 -3.84 -3.19
C SER A 72 13.06 -3.72 -2.61
N GLU A 73 13.21 -3.39 -1.32
CA GLU A 73 14.49 -3.42 -0.59
C GLU A 73 14.75 -4.81 0.02
N GLU A 74 13.70 -5.47 0.51
CA GLU A 74 13.76 -6.84 1.03
C GLU A 74 14.17 -7.86 -0.06
N GLU A 75 13.66 -7.73 -1.28
CA GLU A 75 14.09 -8.55 -2.43
C GLU A 75 15.54 -8.28 -2.88
N ARG A 76 16.12 -7.13 -2.51
CA ARG A 76 17.47 -6.72 -2.91
C ARG A 76 18.56 -7.22 -1.96
N LEU A 77 18.18 -7.71 -0.78
CA LEU A 77 19.08 -8.21 0.26
C LEU A 77 19.19 -9.74 0.22
N LEU A 78 19.72 -10.28 -0.87
CA LEU A 78 20.47 -11.53 -0.79
C LEU A 78 21.95 -11.18 -0.96
N PRO A 79 22.78 -11.25 0.09
CA PRO A 79 24.21 -11.13 -0.10
C PRO A 79 24.67 -12.27 -1.00
N TYR A 80 25.15 -11.93 -2.19
CA TYR A 80 25.85 -12.85 -3.07
C TYR A 80 27.13 -13.28 -2.34
N GLN A 81 27.12 -14.47 -1.72
CA GLN A 81 28.33 -15.06 -1.19
C GLN A 81 29.10 -15.70 -2.36
N GLU A 82 29.90 -14.89 -3.05
CA GLU A 82 30.83 -15.35 -4.09
C GLU A 82 32.07 -16.04 -3.46
N ASN A 83 31.84 -16.95 -2.52
CA ASN A 83 32.85 -17.79 -1.89
C ASN A 83 32.39 -19.27 -1.81
N ASP A 84 31.52 -19.71 -2.72
CA ASP A 84 31.48 -21.15 -3.01
C ASP A 84 32.80 -21.48 -3.74
N PRO A 85 33.71 -22.27 -3.14
CA PRO A 85 34.95 -22.62 -3.82
C PRO A 85 34.61 -23.32 -5.13
N PRO A 86 35.37 -23.09 -6.22
CA PRO A 86 35.18 -23.85 -7.44
C PRO A 86 35.30 -25.33 -7.07
N LYS A 87 34.28 -26.13 -7.41
CA LYS A 87 34.38 -27.58 -7.40
C LYS A 87 35.39 -27.98 -8.47
N THR A 88 36.68 -27.78 -8.21
CA THR A 88 37.75 -28.35 -8.99
C THR A 88 37.74 -29.84 -8.67
N SER A 89 37.46 -30.62 -9.71
CA SER A 89 37.59 -32.07 -9.76
C SER A 89 38.77 -32.56 -8.93
N ALA A 90 38.47 -33.31 -7.86
CA ALA A 90 39.46 -34.04 -7.09
C ALA A 90 40.15 -35.06 -8.02
N ARG A 91 41.30 -34.67 -8.58
CA ARG A 91 42.27 -35.64 -9.11
C ARG A 91 42.93 -36.27 -7.89
N ARG A 92 42.36 -37.38 -7.39
CA ARG A 92 43.10 -38.27 -6.49
C ARG A 92 44.16 -38.99 -7.31
N GLN A 93 45.34 -39.00 -6.72
CA GLN A 93 46.55 -39.66 -7.20
C GLN A 93 46.41 -41.20 -7.17
N ALA A 94 47.20 -41.82 -8.05
CA ALA A 94 47.96 -43.05 -7.84
C ALA A 94 47.23 -44.40 -7.75
N ASP A 95 47.35 -45.17 -8.83
CA ASP A 95 47.75 -46.59 -8.83
C ASP A 95 48.77 -46.69 -9.99
N SER A 96 50.07 -46.70 -9.74
CA SER A 96 50.90 -47.88 -9.47
C SER A 96 51.00 -48.82 -10.68
N ASP A 97 52.17 -48.77 -11.32
CA ASP A 97 52.86 -49.77 -12.15
C ASP A 97 52.08 -51.02 -12.61
N ASP A 98 51.94 -51.19 -13.93
CA ASP A 98 52.18 -52.48 -14.56
C ASP A 98 52.54 -52.30 -16.05
N ASP A 99 53.80 -52.60 -16.36
CA ASP A 99 54.28 -53.02 -17.67
C ASP A 99 53.40 -54.13 -18.24
N ILE A 100 52.85 -53.97 -19.46
CA ILE A 100 52.86 -55.06 -20.45
C ILE A 100 53.07 -54.48 -21.85
N PRO A 101 54.23 -54.70 -22.49
CA PRO A 101 54.41 -54.47 -23.91
C PRO A 101 53.87 -55.66 -24.73
N PHE A 102 53.18 -55.30 -25.84
CA PHE A 102 52.70 -56.12 -26.96
C PHE A 102 51.81 -57.34 -26.68
#